data_AF-A0A948RHG9-F1
#
_entry.id   AF-A0A948RHG9-F1
#
_cell.length_a   1.000
_cell.length_b   1.000
_cell.length_c   1.000
_cell.angle_alpha   90.00
_cell.angle_beta   90.00
_cell.angle_gamma   90.00
#
_symmetry.space_group_name_H-M   'P 1'
#
loop_
_entity.id
_entity.type
_entity.pdbx_description
1 polymer ?
#
loop_
_entity_poly.entity_id
_entity_poly.type
_entity_poly.pdbx_seq_one_letter_code
_entity_poly.pdbx_strand_id
1 'polypeptide(L)'
;MSASRWYSNLTDFLEWVGDIDTAVDEIFLPSILTRLQKKDEQDKQPQPEQVSEAETIKYPVILPILPLRGVVVYPQTAVPLTIGQLRSIKLIDDVSSGDRLIGLVAALNPEIENPGPADLYPTGTIAVVHRLFRAPDNTIRLLVQGLVRFRLGEFIQEEPYLKAKIELAAENVETGLEIDALARNARDQFEQIAEMSPSIPKELVASITTLEDPLQTIYTIANFQRIELQEAQQILEFDSTQEKLHKLVGVLVREVEVLQLGQKIQNQARSEIEKVQRDYFLREQLKAIQKELGEKDEQSVEVEEFHKKIETARMPEEAEKQAKRELERLSRMHTAAAEYG
;
A
#
# COMPACT_ATOMS: atom_id res chain seq x y z
N MET A 1 0.04 22.12 -2.76
CA MET A 1 -0.42 20.79 -2.28
C MET A 1 -0.64 20.81 -0.78
N SER A 2 -1.84 20.51 -0.26
CA SER A 2 -1.99 20.24 1.18
C SER A 2 -1.17 19.00 1.55
N ALA A 3 -0.82 18.91 2.84
CA ALA A 3 -0.18 17.76 3.45
C ALA A 3 -0.86 16.45 3.02
N SER A 4 -0.20 15.73 2.11
CA SER A 4 -0.55 14.37 1.73
C SER A 4 0.63 13.47 2.10
N ARG A 5 0.35 12.21 2.48
CA ARG A 5 1.39 11.18 2.50
C ARG A 5 2.03 11.15 1.12
N TRP A 6 3.35 11.35 1.08
CA TRP A 6 4.10 10.91 -0.08
C TRP A 6 4.26 9.39 0.07
N TYR A 7 4.20 8.67 -1.04
CA TYR A 7 4.46 7.24 -1.25
C TYR A 7 3.27 6.30 -1.49
N SER A 8 3.42 5.57 -2.59
CA SER A 8 2.69 4.38 -2.99
C SER A 8 3.34 3.07 -2.51
N ASN A 9 4.58 3.11 -1.98
CA ASN A 9 5.31 1.95 -1.45
C ASN A 9 6.35 2.36 -0.38
N LEU A 10 6.58 1.47 0.60
CA LEU A 10 7.47 1.68 1.74
C LEU A 10 8.97 1.75 1.37
N THR A 11 9.34 1.22 0.19
CA THR A 11 10.68 1.31 -0.39
C THR A 11 11.10 2.75 -0.70
N ASP A 12 10.22 3.55 -1.30
CA ASP A 12 10.52 4.95 -1.62
C ASP A 12 10.71 5.80 -0.34
N PHE A 13 10.04 5.41 0.75
CA PHE A 13 10.23 5.99 2.08
C PHE A 13 11.60 5.63 2.67
N LEU A 14 12.03 4.36 2.55
CA LEU A 14 13.33 3.90 3.03
C LEU A 14 14.49 4.42 2.19
N GLU A 15 14.32 4.55 0.88
CA GLU A 15 15.31 5.22 0.01
C GLU A 15 15.45 6.69 0.40
N TRP A 16 14.33 7.38 0.68
CA TRP A 16 14.36 8.77 1.16
C TRP A 16 14.97 8.91 2.56
N VAL A 17 14.72 7.96 3.46
CA VAL A 17 15.35 7.88 4.79
C VAL A 17 16.85 7.59 4.67
N GLY A 18 17.25 6.68 3.78
CA GLY A 18 18.64 6.32 3.52
C GLY A 18 19.47 7.41 2.84
N ASP A 19 18.85 8.24 1.99
CA ASP A 19 19.47 9.42 1.38
C ASP A 19 19.66 10.59 2.37
N ILE A 20 19.02 10.56 3.55
CA ILE A 20 19.09 11.62 4.59
C ILE A 20 19.89 11.11 5.78
N ASP A 21 21.20 10.94 5.61
CA ASP A 21 22.18 10.62 6.67
C ASP A 21 21.87 9.34 7.51
N THR A 22 22.92 8.58 7.81
CA THR A 22 22.92 7.35 8.64
C THR A 22 22.25 7.47 10.02
N ALA A 23 21.96 8.69 10.50
CA ALA A 23 21.29 8.96 11.76
C ALA A 23 19.76 8.74 11.77
N VAL A 24 19.10 8.56 10.60
CA VAL A 24 17.65 8.28 10.57
C VAL A 24 17.37 6.80 10.82
N ASP A 25 18.24 5.89 10.36
CA ASP A 25 18.21 4.47 10.77
C ASP A 25 18.37 4.33 12.30
N GLU A 26 19.20 5.18 12.92
CA GLU A 26 19.39 5.26 14.39
C GLU A 26 18.21 5.86 15.17
N ILE A 27 17.20 6.44 14.51
CA ILE A 27 16.00 6.98 15.19
C ILE A 27 14.76 6.17 14.84
N PHE A 28 14.66 5.68 13.60
CA PHE A 28 13.49 4.97 13.10
C PHE A 28 13.40 3.54 13.65
N LEU A 29 14.52 2.81 13.66
CA LEU A 29 14.58 1.46 14.25
C LEU A 29 14.79 1.49 15.78
N PRO A 30 15.62 2.38 16.36
CA PRO A 30 15.77 2.53 17.79
C PRO A 30 14.64 3.24 18.53
N SER A 31 13.80 4.09 17.94
CA SER A 31 12.61 4.53 18.71
C SER A 31 11.68 3.36 19.07
N ILE A 32 11.76 2.26 18.30
CA ILE A 32 11.15 0.97 18.60
C ILE A 32 12.09 0.07 19.44
N LEU A 33 13.39 -0.03 19.14
CA LEU A 33 14.35 -0.89 19.88
C LEU A 33 14.88 -0.32 21.21
N THR A 34 14.99 1.00 21.38
CA THR A 34 15.46 1.68 22.60
C THR A 34 14.48 1.50 23.77
N ARG A 35 13.21 1.17 23.50
CA ARG A 35 12.28 0.70 24.55
C ARG A 35 12.53 -0.75 24.96
N LEU A 36 13.08 -1.58 24.06
CA LEU A 36 13.45 -2.98 24.36
C LEU A 36 14.80 -3.08 25.11
N GLN A 37 15.79 -2.23 24.80
CA GLN A 37 17.08 -2.25 25.51
C GLN A 37 17.03 -1.74 26.96
N LYS A 38 16.01 -0.96 27.35
CA LYS A 38 15.84 -0.54 28.76
C LYS A 38 15.37 -1.67 29.70
N LYS A 39 15.00 -2.84 29.17
CA LYS A 39 14.51 -3.98 29.97
C LYS A 39 15.62 -4.89 30.50
N ASP A 40 16.86 -4.79 29.98
CA ASP A 40 17.95 -5.72 30.29
C ASP A 40 19.04 -5.20 31.24
N GLU A 41 18.95 -3.96 31.75
CA GLU A 41 19.98 -3.37 32.64
C GLU A 41 19.54 -3.14 34.10
N GLN A 42 18.46 -3.76 34.57
CA GLN A 42 18.06 -3.66 35.98
C GLN A 42 18.09 -5.01 36.70
N ASP A 43 19.30 -5.45 37.05
CA ASP A 43 19.49 -6.43 38.11
C ASP A 43 20.25 -5.82 39.29
N LYS A 44 19.56 -4.95 40.04
CA LYS A 44 19.90 -4.57 41.43
C LYS A 44 18.61 -4.29 42.24
N GLN A 45 18.28 -5.27 43.07
CA GLN A 45 17.41 -5.31 44.28
C GLN A 45 16.32 -4.23 44.52
N PRO A 46 15.11 -4.65 44.93
CA PRO A 46 13.91 -3.81 44.98
C PRO A 46 13.92 -2.84 46.16
N GLN A 47 13.69 -1.56 45.87
CA GLN A 47 13.21 -0.57 46.84
C GLN A 47 11.73 -0.29 46.54
N PRO A 48 10.90 -0.02 47.57
CA PRO A 48 9.45 -0.03 47.45
C PRO A 48 8.96 0.97 46.41
N GLU A 49 8.11 0.48 45.51
CA GLU A 49 7.45 1.22 44.43
C GLU A 49 6.84 2.53 44.95
N GLN A 50 7.56 3.63 44.70
CA GLN A 50 6.93 4.91 44.49
C GLN A 50 6.50 4.91 43.03
N VAL A 51 5.20 4.69 42.80
CA VAL A 51 4.55 4.94 41.52
C VAL A 51 4.89 6.37 41.15
N SER A 52 5.83 6.53 40.23
CA SER A 52 6.28 7.83 39.75
C SER A 52 5.09 8.53 39.11
N GLU A 53 4.67 9.64 39.71
CA GLU A 53 3.73 10.58 39.12
C GLU A 53 4.14 10.80 37.65
N ALA A 54 3.28 10.37 36.74
CA ALA A 54 3.43 10.70 35.33
C ALA A 54 3.53 12.22 35.23
N GLU A 55 4.69 12.72 34.80
CA GLU A 55 4.86 14.14 34.47
C GLU A 55 3.74 14.49 33.49
N THR A 56 2.69 15.19 33.97
CA THR A 56 1.60 15.65 33.13
C THR A 56 2.17 16.66 32.14
N ILE A 57 2.56 16.19 30.96
CA ILE A 57 2.92 17.02 29.82
C ILE A 57 1.71 17.92 29.55
N LYS A 58 1.82 19.20 29.91
CA LYS A 58 0.76 20.17 29.69
C LYS A 58 0.78 20.57 28.23
N TYR A 59 -0.13 20.00 27.45
CA TYR A 59 -0.37 20.45 26.08
C TYR A 59 -1.10 21.80 26.08
N PRO A 60 -0.81 22.69 25.12
CA PRO A 60 -1.53 23.95 25.02
C PRO A 60 -3.00 23.70 24.68
N VAL A 61 -3.88 24.51 25.25
CA VAL A 61 -5.34 24.42 25.02
C VAL A 61 -5.70 24.82 23.58
N ILE A 62 -4.84 25.61 22.93
CA ILE A 62 -5.03 26.11 21.57
C ILE A 62 -3.87 25.61 20.72
N LEU A 63 -4.18 24.96 19.60
CA LEU A 63 -3.19 24.48 18.65
C LEU A 63 -3.44 25.00 17.23
N PRO A 64 -2.37 25.28 16.47
CA PRO A 64 -2.46 25.40 15.02
C PRO A 64 -2.84 24.05 14.42
N ILE A 65 -3.87 24.02 13.59
CA ILE A 65 -4.41 22.82 12.98
C ILE A 65 -3.93 22.71 11.54
N LEU A 66 -3.27 21.61 11.22
CA LEU A 66 -2.85 21.23 9.87
C LEU A 66 -3.80 20.16 9.32
N PRO A 67 -4.64 20.51 8.34
CA PRO A 67 -5.46 19.54 7.63
C PRO A 67 -4.64 18.58 6.79
N LEU A 68 -4.93 17.29 6.92
CA LEU A 68 -4.30 16.21 6.17
C LEU A 68 -5.25 15.63 5.12
N ARG A 69 -4.81 15.53 3.87
CA ARG A 69 -5.60 14.90 2.79
C ARG A 69 -5.25 13.43 2.68
N GLY A 70 -6.23 12.58 2.94
CA GLY A 70 -6.13 11.13 2.70
C GLY A 70 -5.20 10.38 3.66
N VAL A 71 -4.80 10.98 4.78
CA VAL A 71 -3.98 10.32 5.80
C VAL A 71 -4.44 10.67 7.21
N VAL A 72 -4.42 9.66 8.07
CA VAL A 72 -4.56 9.77 9.52
C VAL A 72 -3.20 9.51 10.15
N VAL A 73 -2.80 10.35 11.11
CA VAL A 73 -1.57 10.17 11.88
C VAL A 73 -1.94 9.68 13.27
N TYR A 74 -1.32 8.58 13.70
CA TYR A 74 -1.63 7.95 14.99
C TYR A 74 -0.62 8.34 16.07
N PRO A 75 -1.01 8.29 17.37
CA PRO A 75 -0.09 8.42 18.48
C PRO A 75 1.10 7.46 18.40
N GLN A 76 2.27 7.92 18.85
CA GLN A 76 3.54 7.19 18.86
C GLN A 76 4.09 6.77 17.48
N THR A 77 3.48 7.24 16.38
CA THR A 77 3.95 6.94 15.02
C THR A 77 4.70 8.12 14.41
N ALA A 78 5.70 7.83 13.59
CA ALA A 78 6.40 8.83 12.79
C ALA A 78 5.91 8.77 11.34
N VAL A 79 5.53 9.93 10.80
CA VAL A 79 4.95 10.03 9.45
C VAL A 79 5.64 11.13 8.66
N PRO A 80 6.16 10.85 7.45
CA PRO A 80 6.63 11.88 6.54
C PRO A 80 5.42 12.58 5.87
N LEU A 81 5.43 13.91 5.85
CA LEU A 81 4.39 14.72 5.22
C LEU A 81 5.01 15.71 4.24
N THR A 82 4.38 15.89 3.07
CA THR A 82 4.78 16.90 2.09
C THR A 82 3.75 18.02 2.03
N ILE A 83 4.19 19.24 2.30
CA ILE A 83 3.35 20.44 2.34
C ILE A 83 3.77 21.38 1.20
N GLY A 84 2.80 21.87 0.46
CA GLY A 84 2.98 22.84 -0.62
C GLY A 84 1.84 23.85 -0.72
N GLN A 85 1.05 24.04 0.34
CA GLN A 85 0.00 25.06 0.40
C GLN A 85 0.53 26.25 1.19
N LEU A 86 0.27 27.47 0.70
CA LEU A 86 0.76 28.69 1.34
C LEU A 86 0.29 28.81 2.79
N ARG A 87 -0.98 28.51 3.07
CA ARG A 87 -1.57 28.47 4.42
C ARG A 87 -0.83 27.50 5.35
N SER A 88 -0.57 26.28 4.87
CA SER A 88 0.12 25.25 5.62
C SER A 88 1.61 25.51 5.78
N ILE A 89 2.27 26.07 4.77
CA ILE A 89 3.67 26.54 4.86
C ILE A 89 3.78 27.63 5.93
N LYS A 90 2.84 28.58 5.93
CA LYS A 90 2.80 29.66 6.90
C LYS A 90 2.61 29.14 8.33
N LEU A 91 1.75 28.14 8.52
CA LEU A 91 1.59 27.45 9.80
C LEU A 91 2.91 26.86 10.29
N ILE A 92 3.62 26.13 9.43
CA ILE A 92 4.88 25.48 9.80
C ILE A 92 5.98 26.50 10.09
N ASP A 93 6.08 27.57 9.31
CA ASP A 93 7.04 28.64 9.56
C ASP A 93 6.81 29.28 10.94
N ASP A 94 5.56 29.57 11.30
CA ASP A 94 5.21 30.16 12.59
C ASP A 94 5.47 29.19 13.77
N VAL A 95 5.26 27.88 13.57
CA VAL A 95 5.44 26.85 14.61
C VAL A 95 6.91 26.41 14.77
N SER A 96 7.73 26.61 13.75
CA SER A 96 9.15 26.21 13.74
C SER A 96 10.00 26.85 14.86
N SER A 97 9.58 28.02 15.35
CA SER A 97 10.30 28.83 16.33
C SER A 97 9.89 28.58 17.79
N GLY A 98 8.82 27.81 18.03
CA GLY A 98 8.29 27.50 19.37
C GLY A 98 8.43 26.03 19.74
N ASP A 99 7.43 25.49 20.45
CA ASP A 99 7.39 24.09 20.93
C ASP A 99 7.23 23.04 19.81
N ARG A 100 7.12 23.48 18.55
CA ARG A 100 6.95 22.64 17.35
C ARG A 100 5.73 21.70 17.39
N LEU A 101 4.74 22.03 18.23
CA LEU A 101 3.50 21.28 18.35
C LEU A 101 2.46 21.75 17.32
N ILE A 102 1.85 20.78 16.63
CA ILE A 102 0.77 21.00 15.66
C ILE A 102 -0.35 20.00 15.91
N GLY A 103 -1.59 20.41 15.65
CA GLY A 103 -2.74 19.51 15.60
C GLY A 103 -2.89 18.95 14.20
N LEU A 104 -2.80 17.63 14.04
CA LEU A 104 -3.02 16.94 12.77
C LEU A 104 -4.44 16.40 12.72
N VAL A 105 -5.22 16.81 11.71
CA VAL A 105 -6.61 16.38 11.55
C VAL A 105 -6.84 16.01 10.11
N ALA A 106 -7.43 14.83 9.88
CA ALA A 106 -7.81 14.41 8.54
C ALA A 106 -8.97 15.26 8.00
N ALA A 107 -8.93 15.57 6.70
CA ALA A 107 -10.06 16.16 5.99
C ALA A 107 -11.09 15.07 5.64
N LEU A 108 -12.38 15.39 5.76
CA LEU A 108 -13.49 14.52 5.37
C LEU A 108 -13.41 14.14 3.90
N ASN A 109 -13.07 15.10 3.04
CA ASN A 109 -12.90 14.90 1.61
C ASN A 109 -11.45 15.24 1.20
N PRO A 110 -10.65 14.26 0.75
CA PRO A 110 -9.26 14.49 0.35
C PRO A 110 -9.11 15.32 -0.92
N GLU A 111 -10.17 15.53 -1.71
CA GLU A 111 -10.15 16.34 -2.92
C GLU A 111 -10.27 17.84 -2.64
N ILE A 112 -10.72 18.22 -1.44
CA ILE A 112 -10.82 19.63 -1.05
C ILE A 112 -9.39 20.15 -0.83
N GLU A 113 -9.02 21.16 -1.61
CA GLU A 113 -7.69 21.74 -1.50
C GLU A 113 -7.53 22.46 -0.15
N ASN A 114 -8.43 23.40 0.18
CA ASN A 114 -8.35 24.18 1.41
C ASN A 114 -9.53 23.84 2.34
N PRO A 115 -9.46 22.72 3.09
CA PRO A 115 -10.54 22.34 4.00
C PRO A 115 -10.73 23.41 5.08
N GLY A 116 -11.99 23.80 5.29
CA GLY A 116 -12.41 24.68 6.36
C GLY A 116 -12.73 23.90 7.64
N PRO A 117 -13.17 24.60 8.70
CA PRO A 117 -13.57 23.98 9.97
C PRO A 117 -14.57 22.83 9.85
N ALA A 118 -15.55 22.94 8.95
CA ALA A 118 -16.60 21.94 8.76
C ALA A 118 -16.16 20.72 7.93
N ASP A 119 -15.00 20.80 7.28
CA ASP A 119 -14.48 19.76 6.40
C ASP A 119 -13.50 18.82 7.11
N LEU A 120 -13.38 18.93 8.44
CA LEU A 120 -12.43 18.18 9.25
C LEU A 120 -13.13 17.14 10.12
N TYR A 121 -12.45 16.02 10.35
CA TYR A 121 -12.91 15.06 11.35
C TYR A 121 -12.83 15.64 12.77
N PRO A 122 -13.71 15.19 13.68
CA PRO A 122 -13.79 15.72 15.04
C PRO A 122 -12.60 15.31 15.93
N THR A 123 -11.83 14.30 15.52
CA THR A 123 -10.70 13.78 16.30
C THR A 123 -9.42 13.82 15.47
N GLY A 124 -8.36 14.30 16.11
CA GLY A 124 -7.02 14.39 15.52
C GLY A 124 -5.93 13.96 16.49
N THR A 125 -4.69 14.17 16.08
CA THR A 125 -3.49 13.81 16.85
C THR A 125 -2.60 15.03 17.02
N ILE A 126 -2.23 15.34 18.26
CA ILE A 126 -1.17 16.30 18.55
C ILE A 126 0.13 15.67 18.08
N ALA A 127 0.89 16.39 17.26
CA ALA A 127 2.17 15.92 16.78
C ALA A 127 3.26 16.96 17.00
N VAL A 128 4.50 16.49 17.14
CA VAL A 128 5.69 17.32 17.14
C VAL A 128 6.40 17.25 15.79
N VAL A 129 6.84 18.38 15.28
CA VAL A 129 7.67 18.46 14.08
C VAL A 129 9.12 18.18 14.45
N HIS A 130 9.63 17.01 14.07
CA HIS A 130 11.02 16.61 14.35
C HIS A 130 12.01 17.25 13.40
N ARG A 131 11.73 17.15 12.10
CA ARG A 131 12.60 17.66 11.03
C ARG A 131 11.77 18.34 9.96
N LEU A 132 12.36 19.38 9.36
CA LEU A 132 11.81 20.08 8.21
C LEU A 132 12.87 20.28 7.14
N PHE A 133 12.49 20.05 5.88
CA PHE A 133 13.36 20.21 4.72
C PHE A 133 12.59 21.00 3.67
N ARG A 134 13.18 22.09 3.18
CA ARG A 134 12.62 22.85 2.05
C ARG A 134 13.19 22.27 0.75
N ALA A 135 12.30 21.76 -0.09
CA ALA A 135 12.67 21.24 -1.39
C ALA A 135 12.81 22.39 -2.42
N PRO A 136 13.57 22.19 -3.51
CA PRO A 136 13.79 23.22 -4.54
C PRO A 136 12.51 23.67 -5.26
N ASP A 137 11.46 22.87 -5.22
CA ASP A 137 10.13 23.12 -5.79
C ASP A 137 9.23 23.98 -4.88
N ASN A 138 9.80 24.56 -3.82
CA ASN A 138 9.10 25.36 -2.81
C ASN A 138 8.10 24.56 -1.96
N THR A 139 8.21 23.23 -1.93
CA THR A 139 7.51 22.38 -0.96
C THR A 139 8.33 22.18 0.31
N ILE A 140 7.66 21.89 1.41
CA ILE A 140 8.27 21.53 2.70
C ILE A 140 7.98 20.06 2.97
N ARG A 141 9.03 19.27 3.14
CA ARG A 141 8.95 17.90 3.63
C ARG A 141 9.20 17.89 5.13
N LEU A 142 8.30 17.26 5.86
CA LEU A 142 8.33 17.17 7.31
C LEU A 142 8.40 15.72 7.75
N LEU A 143 9.09 15.49 8.86
CA LEU A 143 8.91 14.29 9.65
C LEU A 143 8.22 14.69 10.95
N VAL A 144 7.00 14.19 11.15
CA VAL A 144 6.20 14.46 12.35
C VAL A 144 6.08 13.20 13.19
N GLN A 145 6.06 13.34 14.51
CA GLN A 145 5.72 12.25 15.44
C GLN A 145 4.39 12.56 16.11
N GLY A 146 3.41 11.67 15.96
CA GLY A 146 2.17 11.71 16.72
C GLY A 146 2.43 11.45 18.19
N LEU A 147 1.82 12.23 19.07
CA LEU A 147 2.00 12.16 20.52
C LEU A 147 0.75 11.60 21.19
N VAL A 148 -0.35 12.33 21.11
CA VAL A 148 -1.60 12.01 21.81
C VAL A 148 -2.81 12.44 20.98
N ARG A 149 -3.94 11.80 21.22
CA ARG A 149 -5.21 12.11 20.56
C ARG A 149 -5.91 13.30 21.21
N PHE A 150 -6.62 14.08 20.41
CA PHE A 150 -7.45 15.18 20.89
C PHE A 150 -8.77 15.26 20.11
N ARG A 151 -9.80 15.82 20.74
CA ARG A 151 -11.05 16.24 20.11
C ARG A 151 -10.96 17.71 19.74
N LEU A 152 -11.35 18.01 18.51
CA LEU A 152 -11.36 19.33 17.93
C LEU A 152 -12.53 20.13 18.51
N GLY A 153 -12.23 21.25 19.15
CA GLY A 153 -13.20 22.17 19.70
C GLY A 153 -13.45 23.38 18.79
N GLU A 154 -13.73 24.52 19.42
CA GLU A 154 -14.01 25.77 18.74
C GLU A 154 -12.79 26.31 17.97
N PHE A 155 -13.00 26.71 16.70
CA PHE A 155 -12.02 27.44 15.92
C PHE A 155 -11.99 28.92 16.33
N ILE A 156 -10.81 29.37 16.76
CA ILE A 156 -10.59 30.77 17.18
C ILE A 156 -9.97 31.62 16.07
N GLN A 157 -9.48 30.98 15.00
CA GLN A 157 -8.81 31.61 13.88
C GLN A 157 -8.93 30.72 12.65
N GLU A 158 -9.22 31.31 11.49
CA GLU A 158 -9.17 30.64 10.20
C GLU A 158 -8.03 31.14 9.30
N GLU A 159 -7.75 32.45 9.30
CA GLU A 159 -6.67 33.05 8.50
C GLU A 159 -5.52 33.51 9.42
N PRO A 160 -4.24 33.35 9.02
CA PRO A 160 -3.75 32.77 7.77
C PRO A 160 -3.74 31.23 7.75
N TYR A 161 -4.06 30.58 8.88
CA TYR A 161 -4.25 29.14 9.05
C TYR A 161 -5.20 28.85 10.23
N LEU A 162 -5.74 27.63 10.29
CA LEU A 162 -6.67 27.21 11.33
C LEU A 162 -5.98 27.18 12.71
N LYS A 163 -6.63 27.75 13.72
CA LYS A 163 -6.34 27.47 15.13
C LYS A 163 -7.62 27.09 15.84
N ALA A 164 -7.57 26.03 16.61
CA ALA A 164 -8.71 25.55 17.38
C ALA A 164 -8.34 25.30 18.83
N LYS A 165 -9.34 25.40 19.71
CA LYS A 165 -9.28 24.81 21.04
C LYS A 165 -9.29 23.30 20.90
N ILE A 166 -8.52 22.61 21.73
CA ILE A 166 -8.41 21.16 21.72
C ILE A 166 -8.68 20.61 23.12
N GLU A 167 -9.30 19.43 23.16
CA GLU A 167 -9.52 18.67 24.39
C GLU A 167 -8.82 17.32 24.25
N LEU A 168 -7.99 16.95 25.23
CA LEU A 168 -7.30 15.65 25.18
C LEU A 168 -8.34 14.52 25.20
N ALA A 169 -8.19 13.59 24.27
CA ALA A 169 -9.09 12.46 24.09
C ALA A 169 -8.40 11.19 24.56
N ALA A 170 -8.33 11.02 25.89
CA ALA A 170 -7.74 9.84 26.51
C ALA A 170 -8.41 8.55 26.01
N GLU A 171 -7.65 7.47 26.03
CA GLU A 171 -8.09 6.17 25.55
C GLU A 171 -8.26 5.22 26.73
N ASN A 172 -9.26 4.35 26.63
CA ASN A 172 -9.49 3.27 27.57
C ASN A 172 -8.52 2.14 27.19
N VAL A 173 -7.38 2.13 27.87
CA VAL A 173 -6.38 1.07 27.73
C VAL A 173 -6.87 -0.16 28.48
N GLU A 174 -7.35 -1.13 27.71
CA GLU A 174 -7.84 -2.40 28.21
C GLU A 174 -6.73 -3.44 28.14
N THR A 175 -6.68 -4.32 29.14
CA THR A 175 -5.71 -5.41 29.20
C THR A 175 -6.41 -6.72 29.53
N GLY A 176 -5.81 -7.84 29.15
CA GLY A 176 -6.33 -9.17 29.43
C GLY A 176 -6.10 -10.14 28.28
N LEU A 177 -6.36 -11.41 28.56
CA LEU A 177 -6.09 -12.50 27.62
C LEU A 177 -6.73 -12.30 26.24
N GLU A 178 -7.95 -11.75 26.20
CA GLU A 178 -8.66 -11.48 24.95
C GLU A 178 -7.98 -10.37 24.13
N ILE A 179 -7.57 -9.28 24.77
CA ILE A 179 -6.84 -8.17 24.13
C ILE A 179 -5.50 -8.68 23.59
N ASP A 180 -4.77 -9.46 24.39
CA ASP A 180 -3.48 -10.03 23.99
C ASP A 180 -3.63 -11.00 22.81
N ALA A 181 -4.69 -11.80 22.80
CA ALA A 181 -5.01 -12.70 21.70
C ALA A 181 -5.36 -11.94 20.41
N LEU A 182 -6.14 -10.86 20.51
CA LEU A 182 -6.47 -9.99 19.38
C LEU A 182 -5.22 -9.26 18.85
N ALA A 183 -4.36 -8.74 19.72
CA ALA A 183 -3.11 -8.10 19.34
C ALA A 183 -2.13 -9.08 18.68
N ARG A 184 -2.09 -10.33 19.15
CA ARG A 184 -1.35 -11.41 18.47
C ARG A 184 -1.94 -11.68 17.09
N ASN A 185 -3.26 -11.83 16.98
CA ASN A 185 -3.92 -12.05 15.69
C ASN A 185 -3.58 -10.93 14.70
N ALA A 186 -3.65 -9.65 15.12
CA ALA A 186 -3.28 -8.52 14.27
C ALA A 186 -1.83 -8.61 13.77
N ARG A 187 -0.88 -9.01 14.62
CA ARG A 187 0.52 -9.24 14.22
C ARG A 187 0.65 -10.38 13.21
N ASP A 188 0.00 -11.51 13.46
CA ASP A 188 0.04 -12.68 12.58
C ASP A 188 -0.54 -12.34 11.18
N GLN A 189 -1.65 -11.59 11.13
CA GLN A 189 -2.22 -11.13 9.85
C GLN A 189 -1.28 -10.15 9.12
N PHE A 190 -0.65 -9.23 9.85
CA PHE A 190 0.32 -8.30 9.27
C PHE A 190 1.54 -9.04 8.69
N GLU A 191 2.04 -10.06 9.38
CA GLU A 191 3.13 -10.91 8.90
C GLU A 191 2.76 -11.60 7.58
N GLN A 192 1.55 -12.18 7.47
CA GLN A 192 1.07 -12.77 6.22
C GLN A 192 0.99 -11.77 5.07
N ILE A 193 0.52 -10.54 5.34
CA ILE A 193 0.51 -9.46 4.35
C ILE A 193 1.94 -9.15 3.89
N ALA A 194 2.90 -9.08 4.82
CA ALA A 194 4.28 -8.78 4.50
C ALA A 194 4.96 -9.89 3.67
N GLU A 195 4.63 -11.16 3.91
CA GLU A 195 5.13 -12.28 3.09
C GLU A 195 4.69 -12.19 1.62
N MET A 196 3.48 -11.67 1.37
CA MET A 196 2.94 -11.47 0.03
C MET A 196 3.33 -10.12 -0.60
N SER A 197 3.96 -9.23 0.18
CA SER A 197 4.32 -7.88 -0.24
C SER A 197 5.83 -7.64 -0.11
N PRO A 198 6.61 -7.88 -1.19
CA PRO A 198 8.06 -7.74 -1.17
C PRO A 198 8.58 -6.32 -0.84
N SER A 199 7.71 -5.30 -0.88
CA SER A 199 8.06 -3.93 -0.55
C SER A 199 8.18 -3.66 0.95
N ILE A 200 7.77 -4.61 1.81
CA ILE A 200 7.87 -4.51 3.27
C ILE A 200 9.17 -5.17 3.75
N PRO A 201 10.10 -4.43 4.39
CA PRO A 201 11.33 -4.97 4.94
C PRO A 201 11.07 -5.91 6.09
N LYS A 202 11.90 -6.94 6.19
CA LYS A 202 11.81 -7.96 7.24
C LYS A 202 12.09 -7.38 8.63
N GLU A 203 12.95 -6.37 8.71
CA GLU A 203 13.30 -5.68 9.94
C GLU A 203 12.07 -4.97 10.53
N LEU A 204 11.22 -4.40 9.68
CA LEU A 204 9.98 -3.76 10.10
C LEU A 204 8.98 -4.81 10.64
N VAL A 205 8.87 -5.95 9.95
CA VAL A 205 8.01 -7.05 10.40
C VAL A 205 8.47 -7.56 11.77
N ALA A 206 9.77 -7.84 11.93
CA ALA A 206 10.34 -8.29 13.19
C ALA A 206 10.12 -7.29 14.34
N SER A 207 10.25 -6.00 14.04
CA SER A 207 9.98 -4.93 15.00
C SER A 207 8.52 -4.95 15.48
N ILE A 208 7.56 -5.08 14.56
CA ILE A 208 6.13 -5.11 14.88
C ILE A 208 5.73 -6.38 15.64
N THR A 209 6.29 -7.54 15.28
CA THR A 209 5.94 -8.82 15.93
C THR A 209 6.38 -8.85 17.40
N THR A 210 7.44 -8.12 17.76
CA THR A 210 7.93 -8.01 19.15
C THR A 210 7.16 -7.01 20.03
N LEU A 211 6.23 -6.23 19.48
CA LEU A 211 5.46 -5.26 20.26
C LEU A 211 4.59 -5.96 21.33
N GLU A 212 4.77 -5.60 22.60
CA GLU A 212 3.99 -6.11 23.72
C GLU A 212 2.73 -5.28 23.97
N ASP A 213 2.80 -3.95 23.80
CA ASP A 213 1.67 -3.03 24.02
C ASP A 213 0.64 -3.13 22.88
N PRO A 214 -0.59 -3.59 23.16
CA PRO A 214 -1.65 -3.72 22.15
C PRO A 214 -1.95 -2.41 21.43
N LEU A 215 -1.90 -1.28 22.13
CA LEU A 215 -2.23 0.01 21.53
C LEU A 215 -1.12 0.48 20.58
N GLN A 216 0.14 0.26 20.97
CA GLN A 216 1.28 0.50 20.09
C GLN A 216 1.25 -0.42 18.86
N THR A 217 0.86 -1.69 19.02
CA THR A 217 0.64 -2.62 17.91
C THR A 217 -0.39 -2.08 16.93
N ILE A 218 -1.55 -1.62 17.43
CA ILE A 218 -2.62 -1.05 16.59
C ILE A 218 -2.09 0.10 15.73
N TYR A 219 -1.48 1.09 16.38
CA TYR A 219 -1.05 2.31 15.69
C TYR A 219 0.10 2.08 14.73
N THR A 220 1.03 1.20 15.09
CA THR A 220 2.17 0.90 14.23
C THR A 220 1.72 0.14 12.99
N ILE A 221 0.87 -0.88 13.14
CA ILE A 221 0.31 -1.61 11.99
C ILE A 221 -0.53 -0.68 11.13
N ALA A 222 -1.46 0.08 11.72
CA ALA A 222 -2.32 1.00 10.98
C ALA A 222 -1.54 2.12 10.26
N ASN A 223 -0.35 2.47 10.75
CA ASN A 223 0.53 3.43 10.08
C ASN A 223 1.07 2.88 8.75
N PHE A 224 1.47 1.62 8.72
CA PHE A 224 2.11 1.01 7.54
C PHE A 224 1.13 0.34 6.58
N GLN A 225 -0.06 -0.01 7.05
CA GLN A 225 -1.09 -0.64 6.23
C GLN A 225 -1.89 0.38 5.42
N ARG A 226 -2.30 -0.02 4.21
CA ARG A 226 -3.12 0.81 3.33
C ARG A 226 -4.59 0.65 3.72
N ILE A 227 -5.04 1.50 4.63
CA ILE A 227 -6.42 1.51 5.13
C ILE A 227 -7.20 2.65 4.47
N GLU A 228 -8.46 2.40 4.11
CA GLU A 228 -9.35 3.46 3.64
C GLU A 228 -9.51 4.56 4.70
N LEU A 229 -9.57 5.82 4.28
CA LEU A 229 -9.55 6.99 5.18
C LEU A 229 -10.60 6.89 6.28
N GLN A 230 -11.82 6.47 5.95
CA GLN A 230 -12.91 6.35 6.91
C GLN A 230 -12.62 5.26 7.97
N GLU A 231 -12.10 4.10 7.55
CA GLU A 231 -11.76 3.01 8.47
C GLU A 231 -10.54 3.37 9.33
N ALA A 232 -9.55 4.05 8.76
CA ALA A 232 -8.39 4.57 9.48
C ALA A 232 -8.81 5.60 10.54
N GLN A 233 -9.72 6.51 10.18
CA GLN A 233 -10.24 7.49 11.12
C GLN A 233 -11.06 6.85 12.24
N GLN A 234 -11.86 5.81 11.94
CA GLN A 234 -12.56 5.05 12.98
C GLN A 234 -11.59 4.44 14.01
N ILE A 235 -10.45 3.89 13.57
CA ILE A 235 -9.42 3.36 14.48
C ILE A 235 -8.89 4.48 15.39
N LEU A 236 -8.68 5.69 14.87
CA LEU A 236 -8.28 6.82 15.72
C LEU A 236 -9.40 7.21 16.70
N GLU A 237 -10.66 7.21 16.28
CA GLU A 237 -11.82 7.69 17.04
C GLU A 237 -12.32 6.76 18.14
N PHE A 238 -12.16 5.44 18.01
CA PHE A 238 -12.53 4.51 19.08
C PHE A 238 -11.81 4.84 20.38
N ASP A 239 -12.54 4.84 21.50
CA ASP A 239 -11.96 5.08 22.82
C ASP A 239 -11.40 3.78 23.43
N SER A 240 -11.99 2.62 23.09
CA SER A 240 -11.58 1.30 23.58
C SER A 240 -10.46 0.68 22.74
N THR A 241 -9.46 0.10 23.41
CA THR A 241 -8.41 -0.69 22.75
C THR A 241 -8.99 -1.95 22.09
N GLN A 242 -10.01 -2.57 22.69
CA GLN A 242 -10.67 -3.75 22.13
C GLN A 242 -11.36 -3.43 20.80
N GLU A 243 -12.13 -2.33 20.75
CA GLU A 243 -12.82 -1.90 19.52
C GLU A 243 -11.83 -1.59 18.39
N LYS A 244 -10.73 -0.92 18.71
CA LYS A 244 -9.64 -0.65 17.76
C LYS A 244 -9.05 -1.95 17.21
N LEU A 245 -8.76 -2.92 18.07
CA LEU A 245 -8.21 -4.22 17.66
C LEU A 245 -9.18 -4.98 16.76
N HIS A 246 -10.47 -5.05 17.11
CA HIS A 246 -11.47 -5.69 16.26
C HIS A 246 -11.55 -5.04 14.88
N LYS A 247 -11.57 -3.71 14.83
CA LYS A 247 -11.58 -2.97 13.57
C LYS A 247 -10.34 -3.26 12.74
N LEU A 248 -9.16 -3.20 13.36
CA LEU A 248 -7.89 -3.45 12.69
C LEU A 248 -7.80 -4.87 12.15
N VAL A 249 -8.09 -5.89 12.97
CA VAL A 249 -8.08 -7.30 12.55
C VAL A 249 -9.02 -7.51 11.36
N GLY A 250 -10.23 -6.94 11.39
CA GLY A 250 -11.17 -7.04 10.27
C GLY A 250 -10.64 -6.43 8.96
N VAL A 251 -9.89 -5.33 9.05
CA VAL A 251 -9.22 -4.72 7.89
C VAL A 251 -8.10 -5.63 7.37
N LEU A 252 -7.25 -6.14 8.27
CA LEU A 252 -6.11 -6.99 7.90
C LEU A 252 -6.55 -8.31 7.26
N VAL A 253 -7.57 -8.97 7.81
CA VAL A 253 -8.11 -10.22 7.24
C VAL A 253 -8.62 -9.99 5.81
N ARG A 254 -9.34 -8.90 5.57
CA ARG A 254 -9.82 -8.53 4.22
C ARG A 254 -8.65 -8.30 3.27
N GLU A 255 -7.59 -7.64 3.73
CA GLU A 255 -6.40 -7.38 2.92
C GLU A 255 -5.66 -8.67 2.55
N VAL A 256 -5.51 -9.60 3.50
CA VAL A 256 -4.95 -10.94 3.25
C VAL A 256 -5.74 -11.67 2.15
N GLU A 257 -7.07 -11.68 2.23
CA GLU A 257 -7.93 -12.32 1.22
C GLU A 257 -7.74 -11.70 -0.18
N VAL A 258 -7.66 -10.38 -0.26
CA VAL A 258 -7.45 -9.65 -1.52
C VAL A 258 -6.08 -10.01 -2.13
N LEU A 259 -5.01 -9.99 -1.32
CA LEU A 259 -3.67 -10.33 -1.79
C LEU A 259 -3.57 -11.78 -2.26
N GLN A 260 -4.16 -12.72 -1.52
CA GLN A 260 -4.19 -14.13 -1.90
C GLN A 260 -4.93 -14.35 -3.23
N LEU A 261 -6.07 -13.69 -3.42
CA LEU A 261 -6.81 -13.75 -4.68
C LEU A 261 -6.00 -13.15 -5.83
N GLY A 262 -5.33 -12.01 -5.60
CA GLY A 262 -4.44 -11.38 -6.57
C GLY A 262 -3.32 -12.31 -7.02
N GLN A 263 -2.63 -12.96 -6.08
CA GLN A 263 -1.57 -13.92 -6.37
C GLN A 263 -2.08 -15.13 -7.17
N LYS A 264 -3.28 -15.64 -6.83
CA LYS A 264 -3.92 -16.73 -7.56
C LYS A 264 -4.21 -16.35 -9.02
N ILE A 265 -4.76 -15.16 -9.25
CA ILE A 265 -5.04 -14.64 -10.59
C ILE A 265 -3.74 -14.49 -11.39
N GLN A 266 -2.70 -13.92 -10.78
CA GLN A 266 -1.40 -13.73 -11.42
C GLN A 266 -0.76 -15.07 -11.82
N ASN A 267 -0.81 -16.07 -10.94
CA ASN A 267 -0.28 -17.41 -11.21
C ASN A 267 -1.05 -18.10 -12.35
N GLN A 268 -2.38 -17.98 -12.37
CA GLN A 268 -3.20 -18.53 -13.46
C GLN A 268 -2.88 -17.85 -14.80
N ALA A 269 -2.83 -16.52 -14.83
CA ALA A 269 -2.49 -15.77 -16.05
C ALA A 269 -1.10 -16.13 -16.57
N ARG A 270 -0.11 -16.28 -15.69
CA ARG A 270 1.24 -16.73 -16.05
C ARG A 270 1.23 -18.13 -16.67
N SER A 271 0.48 -19.07 -16.09
CA SER A 271 0.41 -20.44 -16.62
C SER A 271 -0.20 -20.50 -18.03
N GLU A 272 -1.22 -19.68 -18.31
CA GLU A 272 -1.83 -19.60 -19.64
C GLU A 272 -0.87 -18.97 -20.65
N ILE A 273 -0.14 -17.92 -20.28
CA ILE A 273 0.87 -17.31 -21.15
C ILE A 273 1.99 -18.31 -21.48
N GLU A 274 2.51 -19.03 -20.48
CA GLU A 274 3.55 -20.05 -20.67
C GLU A 274 3.07 -21.17 -21.59
N LYS A 275 1.80 -21.57 -21.49
CA LYS A 275 1.18 -22.55 -22.38
C LYS A 275 1.09 -22.05 -23.82
N VAL A 276 0.59 -20.83 -24.02
CA VAL A 276 0.49 -20.21 -25.37
C VAL A 276 1.87 -20.05 -26.02
N GLN A 277 2.88 -19.61 -25.26
CA GLN A 277 4.25 -19.49 -25.75
C GLN A 277 4.84 -20.85 -26.13
N ARG A 278 4.62 -21.88 -25.32
CA ARG A 278 5.06 -23.25 -25.60
C ARG A 278 4.41 -23.79 -26.87
N ASP A 279 3.10 -23.63 -27.01
CA ASP A 279 2.35 -24.10 -28.18
C ASP A 279 2.80 -23.38 -29.46
N TYR A 280 3.03 -22.06 -29.38
CA TYR A 280 3.59 -21.29 -30.50
C TYR A 280 4.97 -21.80 -30.91
N PHE A 281 5.86 -21.99 -29.94
CA PHE A 281 7.23 -22.46 -30.19
C PHE A 281 7.24 -23.87 -30.82
N LEU A 282 6.43 -24.79 -30.29
CA LEU A 282 6.31 -26.15 -30.83
C LEU A 282 5.77 -26.16 -32.26
N ARG A 283 4.80 -25.30 -32.58
CA ARG A 283 4.28 -25.17 -33.95
C ARG A 283 5.34 -24.65 -34.93
N GLU A 284 6.13 -23.66 -34.54
CA GLU A 284 7.23 -23.17 -35.37
C GLU A 284 8.34 -24.21 -35.54
N GLN A 285 8.66 -24.98 -34.49
CA GLN A 285 9.58 -26.10 -34.60
C GLN A 285 9.10 -27.18 -35.58
N LEU A 286 7.81 -27.56 -35.52
CA LEU A 286 7.23 -28.53 -36.45
C LEU A 286 7.32 -28.05 -37.90
N LYS A 287 6.99 -26.78 -38.16
CA LYS A 287 7.14 -26.20 -39.51
C LYS A 287 8.58 -26.23 -40.01
N ALA A 288 9.55 -25.94 -39.13
CA ALA A 288 10.97 -26.00 -39.48
C ALA A 288 11.42 -27.44 -39.80
N ILE A 289 11.01 -28.42 -38.99
CA ILE A 289 11.30 -29.84 -39.22
C ILE A 289 10.69 -30.32 -40.55
N GLN A 290 9.42 -30.02 -40.82
CA GLN A 290 8.75 -30.37 -42.08
C GLN A 290 9.49 -29.80 -43.30
N LYS A 291 9.98 -28.55 -43.19
CA LYS A 291 10.78 -27.90 -44.23
C LYS A 291 12.14 -28.56 -44.45
N GLU A 292 12.84 -28.96 -43.38
CA GLU A 292 14.16 -29.63 -43.45
C GLU A 292 14.05 -31.08 -43.94
N LEU A 293 12.98 -31.81 -43.59
CA LEU A 293 12.72 -33.17 -44.07
C LEU A 293 12.34 -33.23 -45.55
N GLY A 294 12.11 -32.07 -46.20
CA GLY A 294 11.64 -32.02 -47.58
C GLY A 294 10.22 -32.56 -47.76
N GLU A 295 9.49 -32.79 -46.66
CA GLU A 295 8.06 -33.04 -46.64
C GLU A 295 7.36 -31.74 -47.04
N LYS A 296 7.28 -31.50 -48.35
CA LYS A 296 6.21 -30.67 -48.89
C LYS A 296 4.92 -31.31 -48.39
N ASP A 297 4.08 -30.49 -47.74
CA ASP A 297 2.75 -30.87 -47.27
C ASP A 297 2.12 -31.83 -48.29
N GLU A 298 1.79 -33.08 -47.93
CA GLU A 298 1.32 -34.08 -48.91
C GLU A 298 0.13 -33.54 -49.73
N GLN A 299 -0.69 -32.73 -49.07
CA GLN A 299 -1.77 -31.97 -49.67
C GLN A 299 -1.28 -30.97 -50.74
N SER A 300 -0.15 -30.29 -50.52
CA SER A 300 0.44 -29.40 -51.53
C SER A 300 0.96 -30.15 -52.75
N VAL A 301 1.48 -31.36 -52.58
CA VAL A 301 1.94 -32.22 -53.68
C VAL A 301 0.74 -32.73 -54.49
N GLU A 302 -0.32 -33.17 -53.81
CA GLU A 302 -1.56 -33.65 -54.44
C GLU A 302 -2.30 -32.53 -55.20
N VAL A 303 -2.38 -31.32 -54.62
CA VAL A 303 -2.94 -30.14 -55.29
C VAL A 303 -2.13 -29.76 -56.53
N GLU A 304 -0.79 -29.82 -56.47
CA GLU A 304 0.08 -29.51 -57.60
C GLU A 304 -0.05 -30.54 -58.73
N GLU A 305 -0.27 -31.82 -58.40
CA GLU A 305 -0.57 -32.86 -59.40
C GLU A 305 -1.92 -32.63 -60.09
N PHE A 306 -2.98 -32.36 -59.33
CA PHE A 306 -4.31 -32.13 -59.92
C PHE A 306 -4.34 -30.87 -60.78
N HIS A 307 -3.60 -29.82 -60.39
CA HIS A 307 -3.44 -28.63 -61.23
C HIS A 307 -2.90 -28.97 -62.62
N LYS A 308 -1.81 -29.77 -62.69
CA LYS A 308 -1.22 -30.21 -63.96
C LYS A 308 -2.17 -31.08 -64.79
N LYS A 309 -2.93 -31.97 -64.13
CA LYS A 309 -3.94 -32.82 -64.79
C LYS A 309 -5.05 -31.97 -65.42
N ILE A 310 -5.52 -30.94 -64.72
CA ILE A 310 -6.55 -30.01 -65.21
C ILE A 310 -6.06 -29.24 -66.45
N GLU A 311 -4.85 -28.69 -66.42
CA GLU A 311 -4.27 -27.96 -67.56
C GLU A 311 -4.03 -28.86 -68.78
N THR A 312 -3.61 -30.11 -68.56
CA THR A 312 -3.29 -31.05 -69.64
C THR A 312 -4.55 -31.64 -70.29
N ALA A 313 -5.66 -31.73 -69.55
CA ALA A 313 -6.90 -32.34 -70.01
C ALA A 313 -7.63 -31.56 -71.13
N ARG A 314 -7.28 -30.29 -71.37
CA ARG A 314 -7.88 -29.41 -72.41
C ARG A 314 -9.41 -29.47 -72.42
N MET A 315 -10.00 -29.26 -71.25
CA MET A 315 -11.45 -29.32 -71.04
C MET A 315 -12.15 -28.10 -71.67
N PRO A 316 -13.46 -28.20 -71.99
CA PRO A 316 -14.28 -27.04 -72.32
C PRO A 316 -14.29 -26.02 -71.17
N GLU A 317 -14.41 -24.73 -71.50
CA GLU A 317 -14.22 -23.59 -70.56
C GLU A 317 -15.06 -23.69 -69.28
N GLU A 318 -16.32 -24.12 -69.40
CA GLU A 318 -17.23 -24.35 -68.26
C GLU A 318 -16.71 -25.45 -67.30
N ALA A 319 -16.17 -26.54 -67.84
CA ALA A 319 -15.66 -27.66 -67.05
C ALA A 319 -14.30 -27.34 -66.41
N GLU A 320 -13.43 -26.63 -67.10
CA GLU A 320 -12.14 -26.19 -66.55
C GLU A 320 -12.33 -25.22 -65.38
N LYS A 321 -13.28 -24.29 -65.51
CA LYS A 321 -13.61 -23.34 -64.44
C LYS A 321 -14.15 -24.03 -63.19
N GLN A 322 -15.02 -25.04 -63.35
CA GLN A 322 -15.53 -25.81 -62.23
C GLN A 322 -14.44 -26.67 -61.58
N ALA A 323 -13.56 -27.30 -62.38
CA ALA A 323 -12.44 -28.09 -61.86
C ALA A 323 -11.43 -27.24 -61.07
N LYS A 324 -11.11 -26.03 -61.53
CA LYS A 324 -10.26 -25.08 -60.80
C LYS A 324 -10.89 -24.64 -59.48
N ARG A 325 -12.21 -24.44 -59.45
CA ARG A 325 -12.95 -24.06 -58.23
C ARG A 325 -12.94 -25.17 -57.17
N GLU A 326 -13.12 -26.42 -57.59
CA GLU A 326 -13.02 -27.57 -56.67
C GLU A 326 -11.59 -27.82 -56.21
N LEU A 327 -10.58 -27.60 -57.07
CA LEU A 327 -9.17 -27.68 -56.66
C LEU A 327 -8.82 -26.62 -55.61
N GLU A 328 -9.34 -25.40 -55.74
CA GLU A 328 -9.17 -24.35 -54.74
C GLU A 328 -9.90 -24.68 -53.42
N ARG A 329 -11.01 -25.43 -53.49
CA ARG A 329 -11.70 -25.96 -52.31
C ARG A 329 -10.84 -27.01 -51.60
N LEU A 330 -10.26 -27.94 -52.37
CA LEU A 330 -9.38 -29.00 -51.88
C LEU A 330 -8.11 -28.44 -51.21
N SER A 331 -7.52 -27.37 -51.75
CA SER A 331 -6.30 -26.75 -51.19
C SER A 331 -6.50 -26.04 -49.85
N ARG A 332 -7.75 -25.80 -49.46
CA ARG A 332 -8.13 -25.15 -48.19
C ARG A 332 -8.75 -26.11 -47.18
N MET A 333 -9.11 -27.33 -47.59
CA MET A 333 -9.66 -28.36 -46.70
C MET A 333 -8.56 -29.06 -45.92
N HIS A 334 -8.81 -29.49 -44.68
CA HIS A 334 -7.80 -30.23 -43.92
C HIS A 334 -7.83 -31.72 -44.32
N THR A 335 -6.68 -32.39 -44.41
CA THR A 335 -6.55 -33.81 -44.81
C THR A 335 -7.35 -34.78 -43.93
N ALA A 336 -7.73 -34.38 -42.71
CA ALA A 336 -8.57 -35.16 -41.80
C ALA A 336 -10.09 -34.92 -41.95
N ALA A 337 -10.54 -34.08 -42.89
CA ALA A 337 -11.96 -33.80 -43.11
C ALA A 337 -12.67 -34.99 -43.78
N ALA A 338 -13.88 -35.33 -43.34
CA ALA A 338 -14.67 -36.44 -43.88
C ALA A 338 -15.04 -36.29 -45.37
N GLU A 339 -14.93 -35.07 -45.91
CA GLU A 339 -15.19 -34.72 -47.31
C GLU A 339 -13.92 -34.73 -48.19
N TYR A 340 -12.74 -35.09 -47.64
CA TYR A 340 -11.46 -35.07 -48.35
C TYR A 340 -11.29 -36.23 -49.35
N GLY A 341 -11.94 -37.38 -49.09
CA GLY A 341 -11.77 -38.63 -49.84
C GLY A 341 -12.64 -38.79 -51.07
#